data_AF-A0A662KV15-F1
#
_entry.id   AF-A0A662KV15-F1
#
_cell.length_a   1.000
_cell.length_b   1.000
_cell.length_c   1.000
_cell.angle_alpha   90.00
_cell.angle_beta   90.00
_cell.angle_gamma   90.00
#
_symmetry.space_group_name_H-M   'P 1'
#
loop_
_entity.id
_entity.type
_entity.pdbx_description
1 polymer ?
#
loop_
_entity_poly.entity_id
_entity_poly.type
_entity_poly.pdbx_seq_one_letter_code
_entity_poly.pdbx_strand_id
1 'polypeptide(L)'
;MVIQYWLFYAFNKGTLNTHEGDWEMVQVVLDGSNKPIKAMYSQHISGQKAKWEQVEKSEEHMKVYVARGSHANYFRYYQGLLGLAKDRVGKNGKILKPSDYNLVLLGEVGGENHAPEQNWLDFAGRWGDFGGKEDEFRGKRGPFGPVYRENGERWNGLEWENSLQALNDDVLKIEWLLYHFVTIYFIIFGISLAFILFMIFIRYKKKKIEKPFFHILEIKGMDMKSLGNVLAIAAIIIAIAALFYPWYGASVNIPEGEYKTSGYVNVITIDGLEGIQVNLLEANSGMIQVGAIPVPFSFIIGASLLFFILGTIGINNRKAAKKYAMRGVRLLIPILLIILAIIFLKFIAYQASGMEAAEDIKEIMESIASRPITGKEMLILPEYGNVYVNWGMREGAILLLLAAILLIVSGLIKLMTKEKE
;
A
#
# COMPACT_ATOMS: atom_id res chain seq x y z
N MET A 1 -7.63 -18.80 33.26
CA MET A 1 -6.88 -17.63 33.79
C MET A 1 -6.48 -16.75 32.62
N VAL A 2 -6.36 -15.43 32.81
CA VAL A 2 -5.84 -14.50 31.78
C VAL A 2 -4.60 -13.82 32.34
N ILE A 3 -3.55 -13.71 31.52
CA ILE A 3 -2.35 -12.94 31.83
C ILE A 3 -2.27 -11.80 30.82
N GLN A 4 -2.28 -10.55 31.30
CA GLN A 4 -2.16 -9.35 30.48
C GLN A 4 -0.80 -8.70 30.68
N TYR A 5 -0.22 -8.21 29.59
CA TYR A 5 0.99 -7.38 29.59
C TYR A 5 0.62 -6.04 28.98
N TRP A 6 0.78 -4.98 29.79
CA TRP A 6 0.53 -3.61 29.39
C TRP A 6 1.84 -2.90 29.10
N LEU A 7 1.90 -2.20 27.97
CA LEU A 7 3.08 -1.50 27.49
C LEU A 7 2.76 -0.02 27.30
N PHE A 8 3.55 0.85 27.93
CA PHE A 8 3.43 2.29 27.76
C PHE A 8 4.52 2.82 26.83
N TYR A 9 4.14 3.67 25.89
CA TYR A 9 5.05 4.46 25.08
C TYR A 9 4.77 5.94 25.30
N ALA A 10 5.83 6.74 25.45
CA ALA A 10 5.66 8.18 25.69
C ALA A 10 5.06 8.92 24.49
N PHE A 11 5.26 8.42 23.27
CA PHE A 11 4.82 9.10 22.05
C PHE A 11 4.60 8.12 20.89
N ASN A 12 3.42 8.16 20.28
CA ASN A 12 3.06 7.44 19.09
C ASN A 12 3.30 8.32 17.85
N LYS A 13 4.09 7.82 16.90
CA LYS A 13 4.40 8.47 15.62
C LYS A 13 3.94 7.65 14.42
N GLY A 14 2.81 6.96 14.59
CA GLY A 14 2.13 6.20 13.55
C GLY A 14 1.79 7.08 12.34
N THR A 15 1.67 6.43 11.18
CA THR A 15 1.35 7.09 9.91
C THR A 15 -0.08 7.63 9.85
N LEU A 16 -1.00 6.95 10.55
CA LEU A 16 -2.42 7.33 10.63
C LEU A 16 -2.69 8.26 11.83
N ASN A 17 -2.03 7.99 12.95
CA ASN A 17 -2.22 8.69 14.20
C ASN A 17 -0.88 9.05 14.84
N THR A 18 -0.77 10.29 15.29
CA THR A 18 0.38 10.78 16.04
C THR A 18 -0.16 11.42 17.30
N HIS A 19 0.31 10.96 18.47
CA HIS A 19 -0.20 11.41 19.75
C HIS A 19 0.79 11.17 20.88
N GLU A 20 0.68 12.00 21.92
CA GLU A 20 1.38 11.81 23.19
C GLU A 20 0.72 10.67 23.97
N GLY A 21 1.55 9.87 24.65
CA GLY A 21 1.13 8.72 25.44
C GLY A 21 0.51 7.60 24.60
N ASP A 22 0.89 6.35 24.86
CA ASP A 22 0.33 5.21 24.15
C ASP A 22 0.29 3.99 25.06
N TRP A 23 -0.86 3.32 25.10
CA TRP A 23 -1.07 2.11 25.88
C TRP A 23 -1.45 0.96 24.95
N GLU A 24 -0.53 0.03 24.84
CA GLU A 24 -0.68 -1.21 24.07
C GLU A 24 -0.74 -2.41 25.01
N MET A 25 -1.37 -3.49 24.56
CA MET A 25 -1.61 -4.66 25.39
C MET A 25 -1.53 -5.96 24.59
N VAL A 26 -0.90 -6.94 25.20
CA VAL A 26 -0.97 -8.33 24.74
C VAL A 26 -1.42 -9.20 25.90
N GLN A 27 -2.29 -10.18 25.64
CA GLN A 27 -2.73 -11.12 26.67
C GLN A 27 -2.73 -12.56 26.20
N VAL A 28 -2.61 -13.46 27.17
CA VAL A 28 -2.64 -14.92 26.98
C VAL A 28 -3.72 -15.51 27.87
N VAL A 29 -4.58 -16.35 27.30
CA VAL A 29 -5.59 -17.11 28.05
C VAL A 29 -5.05 -18.50 28.32
N LEU A 30 -5.14 -18.93 29.58
CA LEU A 30 -4.79 -20.27 30.04
C LEU A 30 -6.04 -21.08 30.39
N ASP A 31 -5.99 -22.37 30.11
CA ASP A 31 -6.99 -23.35 30.55
C ASP A 31 -6.88 -23.68 32.04
N GLY A 32 -7.73 -24.59 32.53
CA GLY A 32 -7.73 -25.04 33.93
C GLY A 32 -6.48 -25.82 34.36
N SER A 33 -5.60 -26.18 33.43
CA SER A 33 -4.29 -26.81 33.68
C SER A 33 -3.14 -25.82 33.57
N ASN A 34 -3.42 -24.51 33.53
CA ASN A 34 -2.46 -23.44 33.30
C ASN A 34 -1.72 -23.55 31.96
N LYS A 35 -2.31 -24.19 30.95
CA LYS A 35 -1.74 -24.25 29.60
C LYS A 35 -2.32 -23.14 28.74
N PRO A 36 -1.48 -22.43 27.97
CA PRO A 36 -1.95 -21.37 27.08
C PRO A 36 -2.76 -21.95 25.92
N ILE A 37 -3.94 -21.37 25.68
CA ILE A 37 -4.89 -21.80 24.65
C ILE A 37 -5.13 -20.75 23.57
N LYS A 38 -4.96 -19.46 23.91
CA LYS A 38 -5.14 -18.33 22.99
C LYS A 38 -4.26 -17.15 23.38
N ALA A 39 -3.99 -16.27 22.42
CA ALA A 39 -3.38 -14.97 22.67
C ALA A 39 -4.09 -13.87 21.89
N MET A 40 -4.07 -12.65 22.42
CA MET A 40 -4.71 -11.48 21.85
C MET A 40 -3.74 -10.31 21.83
N TYR A 41 -3.56 -9.69 20.67
CA TYR A 41 -2.62 -8.59 20.46
C TYR A 41 -3.38 -7.33 20.05
N SER A 42 -3.14 -6.22 20.75
CA SER A 42 -3.77 -4.94 20.46
C SER A 42 -3.23 -4.35 19.16
N GLN A 43 -4.12 -3.73 18.40
CA GLN A 43 -3.83 -3.04 17.16
C GLN A 43 -4.70 -1.79 17.12
N HIS A 44 -4.12 -0.64 17.43
CA HIS A 44 -4.82 0.65 17.46
C HIS A 44 -5.98 0.62 18.47
N ILE A 45 -7.21 0.91 18.02
CA ILE A 45 -8.45 0.83 18.83
C ILE A 45 -8.98 -0.60 18.98
N SER A 46 -8.46 -1.58 18.24
CA SER A 46 -8.92 -2.97 18.27
C SER A 46 -7.75 -3.93 18.52
N GLY A 47 -7.80 -5.12 17.91
CA GLY A 47 -6.78 -6.14 18.00
C GLY A 47 -7.17 -7.39 17.22
N GLN A 48 -6.35 -8.43 17.39
CA GLN A 48 -6.62 -9.75 16.82
C GLN A 48 -6.43 -10.82 17.89
N LYS A 49 -7.21 -11.90 17.77
CA LYS A 49 -7.05 -13.11 18.59
C LYS A 49 -6.55 -14.28 17.75
N ALA A 50 -5.66 -15.08 18.33
CA ALA A 50 -5.15 -16.29 17.70
C ALA A 50 -5.24 -17.46 18.68
N LYS A 51 -5.52 -18.66 18.16
CA LYS A 51 -5.31 -19.88 18.95
C LYS A 51 -3.83 -20.02 19.26
N TRP A 52 -3.50 -20.59 20.41
CA TRP A 52 -2.10 -20.75 20.84
C TRP A 52 -1.26 -21.49 19.81
N GLU A 53 -1.82 -22.48 19.10
CA GLU A 53 -1.16 -23.20 18.00
C GLU A 53 -0.72 -22.29 16.83
N GLN A 54 -1.44 -21.19 16.58
CA GLN A 54 -1.14 -20.22 15.52
C GLN A 54 -0.12 -19.15 15.96
N VAL A 55 0.14 -19.01 17.27
CA VAL A 55 1.07 -18.01 17.81
C VAL A 55 2.52 -18.40 17.48
N GLU A 56 3.30 -17.48 16.94
CA GLU A 56 4.75 -17.68 16.81
C GLU A 56 5.40 -17.58 18.20
N LYS A 57 6.35 -18.48 18.48
CA LYS A 57 6.96 -18.60 19.81
C LYS A 57 8.48 -18.56 19.74
N SER A 58 9.09 -18.14 20.84
CA SER A 58 10.49 -18.36 21.17
C SER A 58 10.50 -19.22 22.44
N GLU A 59 10.83 -20.50 22.30
CA GLU A 59 10.63 -21.48 23.38
C GLU A 59 9.16 -21.47 23.84
N GLU A 60 8.89 -21.16 25.10
CA GLU A 60 7.54 -21.08 25.66
C GLU A 60 6.92 -19.67 25.58
N HIS A 61 7.69 -18.67 25.15
CA HIS A 61 7.26 -17.27 25.11
C HIS A 61 6.63 -16.92 23.76
N MET A 62 5.50 -16.22 23.79
CA MET A 62 4.88 -15.67 22.59
C MET A 62 5.78 -14.58 21.97
N LYS A 63 5.85 -14.56 20.64
CA LYS A 63 6.53 -13.49 19.90
C LYS A 63 5.54 -12.42 19.50
N VAL A 64 5.87 -11.18 19.86
CA VAL A 64 5.09 -9.99 19.50
C VAL A 64 5.92 -9.16 18.52
N TYR A 65 5.37 -8.89 17.34
CA TYR A 65 5.99 -8.00 16.38
C TYR A 65 5.36 -6.61 16.51
N VAL A 66 6.15 -5.66 17.02
CA VAL A 66 5.69 -4.29 17.29
C VAL A 66 5.88 -3.43 16.04
N ALA A 67 4.82 -2.77 15.59
CA ALA A 67 4.87 -1.85 14.46
C ALA A 67 5.70 -0.60 14.79
N ARG A 68 6.50 -0.17 13.80
CA ARG A 68 7.32 1.03 13.94
C ARG A 68 6.43 2.28 13.95
N GLY A 69 6.40 2.95 15.10
CA GLY A 69 5.76 4.26 15.26
C GLY A 69 4.41 4.17 15.97
N SER A 70 3.51 3.30 15.49
CA SER A 70 2.16 3.08 16.04
C SER A 70 2.12 2.11 17.23
N HIS A 71 3.17 1.31 17.41
CA HIS A 71 3.28 0.30 18.46
C HIS A 71 2.25 -0.84 18.44
N ALA A 72 1.38 -0.88 17.43
CA ALA A 72 0.46 -1.99 17.21
C ALA A 72 1.18 -3.34 17.19
N ASN A 73 0.54 -4.35 17.79
CA ASN A 73 1.12 -5.66 18.04
C ASN A 73 0.61 -6.71 17.05
N TYR A 74 1.53 -7.42 16.41
CA TYR A 74 1.24 -8.37 15.33
C TYR A 74 1.77 -9.77 15.59
N PHE A 75 1.05 -10.77 15.09
CA PHE A 75 1.41 -12.19 15.20
C PHE A 75 2.48 -12.62 14.20
N ARG A 76 2.71 -11.85 13.13
CA ARG A 76 3.77 -12.09 12.14
C ARG A 76 4.48 -10.79 11.79
N TYR A 77 5.76 -10.92 11.44
CA TYR A 77 6.61 -9.79 11.05
C TYR A 77 6.22 -9.09 9.74
N TYR A 78 5.31 -9.68 8.96
CA TYR A 78 4.89 -9.19 7.65
C TYR A 78 3.42 -8.71 7.62
N GLN A 79 2.74 -8.69 8.77
CA GLN A 79 1.39 -8.16 8.89
C GLN A 79 1.37 -6.62 8.93
N GLY A 80 0.16 -6.06 8.82
CA GLY A 80 -0.08 -4.62 8.96
C GLY A 80 0.00 -3.87 7.63
N LEU A 81 0.19 -4.58 6.51
CA LEU A 81 0.30 -3.97 5.19
C LEU A 81 -1.07 -3.64 4.58
N LEU A 82 -2.12 -4.34 5.01
CA LEU A 82 -3.50 -4.11 4.58
C LEU A 82 -4.26 -3.31 5.64
N GLY A 83 -5.23 -2.50 5.20
CA GLY A 83 -6.06 -1.66 6.07
C GLY A 83 -5.58 -0.21 6.12
N LEU A 84 -6.30 0.62 6.87
CA LEU A 84 -6.14 2.08 6.83
C LEU A 84 -4.84 2.57 7.49
N ALA A 85 -4.41 1.90 8.56
CA ALA A 85 -3.22 2.32 9.31
C ALA A 85 -1.90 2.07 8.55
N LYS A 86 -1.86 0.99 7.76
CA LYS A 86 -0.68 0.54 6.99
C LYS A 86 0.61 0.59 7.82
N ASP A 87 0.69 -0.30 8.77
CA ASP A 87 1.82 -0.40 9.68
C ASP A 87 3.08 -0.99 9.05
N ARG A 88 4.22 -0.50 9.53
CA ARG A 88 5.53 -1.02 9.16
C ARG A 88 6.02 -1.99 10.23
N VAL A 89 5.85 -3.27 9.95
CA VAL A 89 6.31 -4.38 10.80
C VAL A 89 7.49 -5.07 10.13
N GLY A 90 8.39 -5.66 10.92
CA GLY A 90 9.54 -6.38 10.39
C GLY A 90 10.26 -7.22 11.44
N LYS A 91 11.17 -8.08 10.97
CA LYS A 91 12.00 -8.96 11.81
C LYS A 91 13.47 -8.49 11.96
N ASN A 92 13.77 -7.28 11.49
CA ASN A 92 15.09 -6.68 11.52
C ASN A 92 15.24 -5.59 12.61
N GLY A 93 14.26 -5.49 13.52
CA GLY A 93 14.29 -4.55 14.64
C GLY A 93 15.06 -5.08 15.86
N LYS A 94 15.10 -4.25 16.92
CA LYS A 94 15.63 -4.67 18.22
C LYS A 94 14.73 -5.78 18.80
N ILE A 95 15.34 -6.87 19.24
CA ILE A 95 14.65 -7.95 19.92
C ILE A 95 14.81 -7.75 21.42
N LEU A 96 13.70 -7.73 22.14
CA LEU A 96 13.65 -7.69 23.60
C LEU A 96 13.20 -9.05 24.11
N LYS A 97 13.94 -9.59 25.07
CA LYS A 97 13.71 -10.86 25.75
C LYS A 97 13.08 -10.61 27.12
N PRO A 98 12.47 -11.63 27.76
CA PRO A 98 11.96 -11.49 29.12
C PRO A 98 12.99 -10.92 30.11
N SER A 99 14.27 -11.27 29.97
CA SER A 99 15.38 -10.76 30.79
C SER A 99 15.68 -9.27 30.61
N ASP A 100 15.17 -8.63 29.56
CA ASP A 100 15.38 -7.22 29.27
C ASP A 100 14.32 -6.32 29.95
N TYR A 101 13.31 -6.91 30.58
CA TYR A 101 12.21 -6.21 31.23
C TYR A 101 12.26 -6.36 32.75
N ASN A 102 11.91 -5.28 33.46
CA ASN A 102 11.49 -5.36 34.85
C ASN A 102 9.96 -5.44 34.88
N LEU A 103 9.41 -6.61 35.17
CA LEU A 103 7.96 -6.82 35.21
C LEU A 103 7.39 -6.30 36.53
N VAL A 104 6.47 -5.34 36.43
CA VAL A 104 5.74 -4.79 37.58
C VAL A 104 4.34 -5.42 37.59
N LEU A 105 4.00 -6.13 38.66
CA LEU A 105 2.65 -6.65 38.85
C LEU A 105 1.71 -5.48 39.18
N LEU A 106 0.68 -5.30 38.37
CA LEU A 106 -0.35 -4.28 38.58
C LEU A 106 -1.41 -4.82 39.56
N GLY A 107 -1.86 -3.98 40.49
CA GLY A 107 -3.02 -4.26 41.33
C GLY A 107 -4.35 -4.01 40.61
N GLU A 108 -5.45 -4.19 41.33
CA GLU A 108 -6.81 -3.98 40.81
C GLU A 108 -7.28 -2.54 41.01
N VAL A 109 -8.36 -2.16 40.34
CA VAL A 109 -8.94 -0.80 40.38
C VAL A 109 -9.38 -0.40 41.79
N GLY A 110 -9.16 0.85 42.14
CA GLY A 110 -9.52 1.46 43.42
C GLY A 110 -8.32 1.55 44.36
N GLY A 111 -8.11 2.72 44.95
CA GLY A 111 -6.93 3.05 45.76
C GLY A 111 -6.58 2.13 46.94
N GLU A 112 -7.49 1.25 47.39
CA GLU A 112 -7.21 0.23 48.41
C GLU A 112 -6.72 -1.11 47.83
N ASN A 113 -6.86 -1.32 46.52
CA ASN A 113 -6.57 -2.58 45.82
C ASN A 113 -5.20 -2.58 45.10
N HIS A 114 -4.44 -1.50 45.20
CA HIS A 114 -3.08 -1.38 44.67
C HIS A 114 -2.20 -0.48 45.56
N ALA A 115 -0.88 -0.59 45.41
CA ALA A 115 0.05 0.26 46.14
C ALA A 115 -0.08 1.74 45.71
N PRO A 116 0.24 2.72 46.58
CA PRO A 116 0.14 4.15 46.24
C PRO A 116 0.91 4.57 44.98
N GLU A 117 2.01 3.88 44.66
CA GLU A 117 2.80 4.09 43.44
C GLU A 117 2.04 3.73 42.16
N GLN A 118 0.94 2.98 42.29
CA GLN A 118 0.05 2.56 41.21
C GLN A 118 -1.26 3.35 41.16
N ASN A 119 -1.42 4.42 41.95
CA ASN A 119 -2.60 5.30 41.91
C ASN A 119 -2.92 5.89 40.52
N TRP A 120 -1.96 5.85 39.59
CA TRP A 120 -2.19 6.21 38.19
C TRP A 120 -3.14 5.24 37.45
N LEU A 121 -3.39 4.04 37.97
CA LEU A 121 -4.39 3.11 37.42
C LEU A 121 -5.80 3.67 37.48
N ASP A 122 -6.11 4.44 38.54
CA ASP A 122 -7.41 5.09 38.75
C ASP A 122 -7.57 6.40 37.94
N PHE A 123 -6.56 6.79 37.16
CA PHE A 123 -6.66 7.98 36.32
C PHE A 123 -7.56 7.74 35.09
N ALA A 124 -8.80 8.21 35.19
CA ALA A 124 -9.81 8.13 34.12
C ALA A 124 -9.60 9.11 32.95
N GLY A 125 -8.58 9.97 33.04
CA GLY A 125 -8.26 10.93 31.99
C GLY A 125 -7.51 10.30 30.80
N ARG A 126 -7.19 11.17 29.83
CA ARG A 126 -6.37 10.81 28.67
C ARG A 126 -4.89 10.97 29.00
N TRP A 127 -4.08 10.03 28.52
CA TRP A 127 -2.62 10.06 28.64
C TRP A 127 -2.05 10.78 27.43
N GLY A 128 -1.88 12.09 27.51
CA GLY A 128 -1.45 12.96 26.41
C GLY A 128 -2.48 14.04 26.08
N ASP A 129 -2.37 14.62 24.89
CA ASP A 129 -3.27 15.69 24.43
C ASP A 129 -4.75 15.25 24.38
N PHE A 130 -5.63 16.14 24.80
CA PHE A 130 -7.07 15.92 24.81
C PHE A 130 -7.70 16.09 23.42
N GLY A 131 -7.12 16.94 22.56
CA GLY A 131 -7.52 17.14 21.15
C GLY A 131 -8.99 17.54 20.90
N GLY A 132 -9.37 17.64 19.63
CA GLY A 132 -10.73 17.89 19.13
C GLY A 132 -11.51 16.61 18.79
N LYS A 133 -12.79 16.73 18.41
CA LYS A 133 -13.64 15.56 18.08
C LYS A 133 -13.06 14.71 16.94
N GLU A 134 -12.45 15.35 15.96
CA GLU A 134 -11.82 14.69 14.80
C GLU A 134 -10.59 13.87 15.20
N ASP A 135 -9.82 14.36 16.19
CA ASP A 135 -8.68 13.64 16.74
C ASP A 135 -9.10 12.33 17.42
N GLU A 136 -10.32 12.27 17.97
CA GLU A 136 -10.89 11.06 18.54
C GLU A 136 -11.14 10.01 17.46
N PHE A 137 -11.80 10.40 16.36
CA PHE A 137 -12.09 9.50 15.24
C PHE A 137 -10.81 8.91 14.62
N ARG A 138 -9.72 9.68 14.62
CA ARG A 138 -8.44 9.25 14.04
C ARG A 138 -7.49 8.61 15.04
N GLY A 139 -7.87 8.50 16.32
CA GLY A 139 -7.01 7.93 17.37
C GLY A 139 -5.77 8.77 17.68
N LYS A 140 -5.87 10.10 17.54
CA LYS A 140 -4.81 11.10 17.80
C LYS A 140 -4.89 11.76 19.17
N ARG A 141 -5.98 11.54 19.89
CA ARG A 141 -6.03 11.89 21.30
C ARG A 141 -5.14 10.93 22.08
N GLY A 142 -4.55 11.42 23.16
CA GLY A 142 -3.97 10.55 24.18
C GLY A 142 -4.99 9.46 24.56
N PRO A 143 -4.61 8.18 24.60
CA PRO A 143 -5.54 7.12 24.94
C PRO A 143 -5.91 7.23 26.41
N PHE A 144 -7.04 6.63 26.76
CA PHE A 144 -7.34 6.35 28.17
C PHE A 144 -6.29 5.38 28.75
N GLY A 145 -6.15 5.40 30.08
CA GLY A 145 -5.30 4.44 30.78
C GLY A 145 -5.82 3.00 30.68
N PRO A 146 -5.04 2.00 31.12
CA PRO A 146 -5.39 0.58 30.99
C PRO A 146 -6.81 0.22 31.45
N VAL A 147 -7.22 0.74 32.62
CA VAL A 147 -8.51 0.48 33.26
C VAL A 147 -9.69 1.03 32.45
N TYR A 148 -9.50 2.11 31.71
CA TYR A 148 -10.57 2.87 31.05
C TYR A 148 -10.57 2.72 29.53
N ARG A 149 -9.64 1.94 28.96
CA ARG A 149 -9.54 1.70 27.52
C ARG A 149 -10.74 0.90 27.00
N GLU A 150 -11.34 1.39 25.92
CA GLU A 150 -12.55 0.81 25.31
C GLU A 150 -13.65 0.58 26.34
N ASN A 151 -13.99 1.61 27.13
CA ASN A 151 -14.96 1.54 28.23
C ASN A 151 -14.62 0.48 29.30
N GLY A 152 -13.34 0.11 29.43
CA GLY A 152 -12.84 -0.88 30.38
C GLY A 152 -12.83 -2.32 29.86
N GLU A 153 -13.31 -2.56 28.63
CA GLU A 153 -13.32 -3.90 28.04
C GLU A 153 -11.92 -4.51 27.98
N ARG A 154 -10.89 -3.71 27.64
CA ARG A 154 -9.50 -4.21 27.58
C ARG A 154 -8.98 -4.67 28.93
N TRP A 155 -9.35 -3.99 30.01
CA TRP A 155 -9.00 -4.40 31.37
C TRP A 155 -9.75 -5.69 31.76
N ASN A 156 -11.03 -5.78 31.39
CA ASN A 156 -11.85 -6.99 31.53
C ASN A 156 -11.50 -8.04 30.45
N GLY A 157 -10.28 -8.58 30.47
CA GLY A 157 -9.66 -9.29 29.34
C GLY A 157 -10.50 -10.30 28.55
N LEU A 158 -11.49 -10.98 29.17
CA LEU A 158 -12.39 -11.90 28.46
C LEU A 158 -13.45 -11.19 27.60
N GLU A 159 -13.94 -10.01 28.01
CA GLU A 159 -14.85 -9.21 27.19
C GLU A 159 -14.14 -8.71 25.94
N TRP A 160 -12.92 -8.19 26.09
CA TRP A 160 -12.11 -7.80 24.95
C TRP A 160 -11.87 -8.96 24.00
N GLU A 161 -11.56 -10.17 24.49
CA GLU A 161 -11.44 -11.38 23.64
C GLU A 161 -12.62 -11.57 22.70
N ASN A 162 -13.84 -11.40 23.22
CA ASN A 162 -15.06 -11.65 22.47
C ASN A 162 -15.25 -10.64 21.34
N SER A 163 -14.79 -9.39 21.52
CA SER A 163 -14.82 -8.34 20.50
C SER A 163 -13.83 -8.56 19.34
N LEU A 164 -12.73 -9.29 19.57
CA LEU A 164 -11.64 -9.36 18.59
C LEU A 164 -11.93 -10.33 17.45
N GLN A 165 -11.49 -9.95 16.26
CA GLN A 165 -11.48 -10.84 15.09
C GLN A 165 -10.39 -11.90 15.22
N ALA A 166 -10.69 -13.12 14.75
CA ALA A 166 -9.72 -14.19 14.71
C ALA A 166 -8.66 -13.94 13.62
N LEU A 167 -7.42 -14.34 13.90
CA LEU A 167 -6.33 -14.33 12.95
C LEU A 167 -6.70 -15.15 11.72
N ASN A 168 -6.65 -14.51 10.54
CA ASN A 168 -7.06 -15.11 9.28
C ASN A 168 -5.84 -15.51 8.44
N ASP A 169 -5.64 -16.81 8.28
CA ASP A 169 -4.49 -17.36 7.56
C ASP A 169 -4.46 -16.99 6.07
N ASP A 170 -5.61 -16.74 5.44
CA ASP A 170 -5.65 -16.31 4.03
C ASP A 170 -5.22 -14.86 3.87
N VAL A 171 -5.61 -13.98 4.79
CA VAL A 171 -5.10 -12.60 4.84
C VAL A 171 -3.59 -12.60 5.08
N LEU A 172 -3.09 -13.46 5.97
CA LEU A 172 -1.65 -13.62 6.21
C LEU A 172 -0.88 -14.02 4.95
N LYS A 173 -1.43 -14.89 4.10
CA LYS A 173 -0.79 -15.27 2.82
C LYS A 173 -0.69 -14.08 1.88
N ILE A 174 -1.73 -13.25 1.82
CA ILE A 174 -1.74 -12.04 0.98
C ILE A 174 -0.72 -11.03 1.50
N GLU A 175 -0.72 -10.74 2.81
CA GLU A 175 0.25 -9.81 3.41
C GLU A 175 1.69 -10.31 3.26
N TRP A 176 1.92 -11.62 3.40
CA TRP A 176 3.22 -12.23 3.12
C TRP A 176 3.66 -12.00 1.66
N LEU A 177 2.75 -12.22 0.70
CA LEU A 177 3.05 -12.00 -0.71
C LEU A 177 3.39 -10.53 -0.99
N LEU A 178 2.63 -9.59 -0.42
CA LEU A 178 2.87 -8.16 -0.57
C LEU A 178 4.20 -7.73 0.07
N TYR A 179 4.48 -8.21 1.28
CA TYR A 179 5.73 -7.94 2.00
C TYR A 179 6.95 -8.41 1.20
N HIS A 180 6.87 -9.62 0.61
CA HIS A 180 7.98 -10.21 -0.15
C HIS A 180 7.93 -9.90 -1.65
N PHE A 181 6.98 -9.07 -2.11
CA PHE A 181 6.71 -8.84 -3.52
C PHE A 181 7.96 -8.46 -4.31
N VAL A 182 8.74 -7.48 -3.82
CA VAL A 182 9.94 -7.00 -4.50
C VAL A 182 10.99 -8.10 -4.64
N THR A 183 11.22 -8.87 -3.56
CA THR A 183 12.17 -9.99 -3.56
C THR A 183 11.76 -11.09 -4.53
N ILE A 184 10.49 -11.53 -4.45
CA ILE A 184 9.92 -12.56 -5.33
C ILE A 184 10.01 -12.10 -6.79
N TYR A 185 9.65 -10.84 -7.05
CA TYR A 185 9.72 -10.23 -8.36
C TYR A 185 11.16 -10.30 -8.93
N PHE A 186 12.18 -9.89 -8.17
CA PHE A 186 13.56 -9.89 -8.67
C PHE A 186 14.11 -11.30 -8.91
N ILE A 187 13.71 -12.29 -8.10
CA ILE A 187 14.06 -13.69 -8.32
C ILE A 187 13.45 -14.17 -9.64
N ILE A 188 12.14 -13.97 -9.85
CA ILE A 188 11.45 -14.38 -11.07
C ILE A 188 12.02 -13.65 -12.29
N PHE A 189 12.29 -12.35 -12.14
CA PHE A 189 12.91 -11.53 -13.18
C PHE A 189 14.30 -12.07 -13.56
N GLY A 190 15.15 -12.39 -12.58
CA GLY A 190 16.49 -12.95 -12.80
C GLY A 190 16.45 -14.29 -13.53
N ILE A 191 15.58 -15.20 -13.10
CA ILE A 191 15.37 -16.51 -13.76
C ILE A 191 14.89 -16.30 -15.20
N SER A 192 13.89 -15.44 -15.41
CA SER A 192 13.34 -15.14 -16.74
C SER A 192 14.37 -14.51 -17.67
N LEU A 193 15.18 -13.58 -17.14
CA LEU A 193 16.27 -12.94 -17.87
C LEU A 193 17.34 -13.97 -18.26
N ALA A 194 17.79 -14.80 -17.32
CA ALA A 194 18.75 -15.86 -17.59
C ALA A 194 18.25 -16.85 -18.66
N PHE A 195 16.98 -17.25 -18.57
CA PHE A 195 16.35 -18.12 -19.57
C PHE A 195 16.30 -17.47 -20.95
N ILE A 196 15.89 -16.20 -21.06
CA ILE A 196 15.84 -15.48 -22.34
C ILE A 196 17.24 -15.35 -22.95
N LEU A 197 18.24 -14.96 -22.14
CA LEU A 197 19.63 -14.84 -22.57
C LEU A 197 20.19 -16.20 -23.03
N PHE A 198 19.89 -17.28 -22.32
CA PHE A 198 20.26 -18.64 -22.70
C PHE A 198 19.63 -19.06 -24.03
N MET A 199 18.35 -18.76 -24.24
CA MET A 199 17.66 -19.04 -25.51
C MET A 199 18.26 -18.24 -26.67
N ILE A 200 18.62 -16.97 -26.45
CA ILE A 200 19.35 -16.15 -27.43
C ILE A 200 20.71 -16.78 -27.74
N PHE A 201 21.46 -17.22 -26.72
CA PHE A 201 22.75 -17.88 -26.88
C PHE A 201 22.66 -19.18 -27.67
N ILE A 202 21.65 -20.03 -27.42
CA ILE A 202 21.41 -21.25 -28.22
C ILE A 202 21.15 -20.90 -29.68
N ARG A 203 20.31 -19.89 -29.95
CA ARG A 203 20.02 -19.44 -31.33
C ARG A 203 21.29 -18.94 -32.02
N TYR A 204 22.14 -18.21 -31.30
CA TYR A 204 23.43 -17.75 -31.78
C TYR A 204 24.34 -18.92 -32.16
N LYS A 205 24.53 -19.89 -31.26
CA LYS A 205 25.34 -21.09 -31.51
C LYS A 205 24.83 -21.91 -32.70
N LYS A 206 23.51 -22.00 -32.89
CA LYS A 206 22.88 -22.68 -34.03
C LYS A 206 22.89 -21.86 -35.34
N LYS A 207 23.52 -20.68 -35.38
CA LYS A 207 23.49 -19.73 -36.51
C LYS A 207 22.07 -19.37 -36.98
N LYS A 208 21.08 -19.41 -36.08
CA LYS A 208 19.66 -19.08 -36.33
C LYS A 208 19.31 -17.63 -35.96
N ILE A 209 20.32 -16.76 -35.95
CA ILE A 209 20.18 -15.33 -35.69
C ILE A 209 20.40 -14.62 -37.02
N GLU A 210 19.37 -13.93 -37.49
CA GLU A 210 19.48 -13.03 -38.63
C GLU A 210 20.27 -11.79 -38.21
N LYS A 211 21.19 -11.31 -39.06
CA LYS A 211 21.82 -10.00 -38.87
C LYS A 211 20.86 -8.91 -39.38
N PRO A 212 20.75 -7.75 -38.71
CA PRO A 212 21.51 -7.33 -37.53
C PRO A 212 21.03 -7.96 -36.21
N PHE A 213 21.94 -8.11 -35.26
CA PHE A 213 21.66 -8.73 -33.96
C PHE A 213 20.52 -8.02 -33.21
N PHE A 214 20.43 -6.69 -33.30
CA PHE A 214 19.30 -5.92 -32.79
C PHE A 214 18.51 -5.34 -33.97
N HIS A 215 17.42 -6.01 -34.37
CA HIS A 215 16.59 -5.52 -35.48
C HIS A 215 16.05 -4.10 -35.21
N ILE A 216 15.80 -3.76 -33.95
CA ILE A 216 15.31 -2.42 -33.57
C ILE A 216 16.31 -1.30 -33.86
N LEU A 217 17.60 -1.61 -33.96
CA LEU A 217 18.67 -0.64 -34.26
C LEU A 217 19.01 -0.58 -35.76
N GLU A 218 18.28 -1.32 -36.62
CA GLU A 218 18.52 -1.30 -38.05
C GLU A 218 17.97 -0.01 -38.69
N ILE A 219 18.85 0.97 -38.88
CA ILE A 219 18.51 2.26 -39.50
C ILE A 219 19.46 2.44 -40.69
N LYS A 220 18.93 2.29 -41.91
CA LYS A 220 19.70 2.30 -43.17
C LYS A 220 19.46 3.56 -44.03
N GLY A 221 18.65 4.50 -43.55
CA GLY A 221 18.32 5.74 -44.25
C GLY A 221 16.89 6.20 -43.95
N MET A 222 16.34 7.07 -44.80
CA MET A 222 14.97 7.60 -44.68
C MET A 222 13.92 6.66 -45.31
N ASP A 223 14.03 5.35 -45.07
CA ASP A 223 13.05 4.37 -45.54
C ASP A 223 11.99 4.07 -44.46
N MET A 224 10.84 3.51 -44.87
CA MET A 224 9.73 3.22 -43.96
C MET A 224 10.05 2.16 -42.89
N LYS A 225 10.99 1.23 -43.16
CA LYS A 225 11.42 0.23 -42.16
C LYS A 225 12.27 0.90 -41.08
N SER A 226 13.21 1.76 -41.50
CA SER A 226 14.05 2.58 -40.64
C SER A 226 13.21 3.56 -39.81
N LEU A 227 12.20 4.21 -40.41
CA LEU A 227 11.24 5.06 -39.70
C LEU A 227 10.48 4.29 -38.61
N GLY A 228 10.01 3.07 -38.92
CA GLY A 228 9.38 2.20 -37.93
C GLY A 228 10.31 1.92 -36.74
N ASN A 229 11.58 1.60 -36.98
CA ASN A 229 12.56 1.39 -35.92
C ASN A 229 12.81 2.65 -35.08
N VAL A 230 12.96 3.82 -35.71
CA VAL A 230 13.13 5.11 -35.02
C VAL A 230 11.94 5.40 -34.11
N LEU A 231 10.70 5.23 -34.60
CA LEU A 231 9.49 5.40 -33.79
C LEU A 231 9.43 4.43 -32.61
N ALA A 232 9.86 3.16 -32.80
CA ALA A 232 9.91 2.19 -31.71
C ALA A 232 10.94 2.58 -30.63
N ILE A 233 12.11 3.09 -31.03
CA ILE A 233 13.14 3.58 -30.08
C ILE A 233 12.60 4.78 -29.30
N ALA A 234 12.02 5.77 -29.99
CA ALA A 234 11.42 6.94 -29.35
C ALA A 234 10.32 6.51 -28.35
N ALA A 235 9.47 5.56 -28.74
CA ALA A 235 8.44 5.02 -27.86
C ALA A 235 9.01 4.33 -26.62
N ILE A 236 10.10 3.58 -26.74
CA ILE A 236 10.78 2.96 -25.58
C ILE A 236 11.28 4.03 -24.62
N ILE A 237 11.94 5.07 -25.13
CA ILE A 237 12.48 6.16 -24.31
C ILE A 237 11.36 6.87 -23.56
N ILE A 238 10.27 7.20 -24.26
CA ILE A 238 9.07 7.81 -23.68
C ILE A 238 8.45 6.89 -22.62
N ALA A 239 8.32 5.58 -22.91
CA ALA A 239 7.78 4.61 -21.97
C ALA A 239 8.64 4.47 -20.71
N ILE A 240 9.97 4.53 -20.83
CA ILE A 240 10.89 4.50 -19.67
C ILE A 240 10.73 5.78 -18.85
N ALA A 241 10.68 6.95 -19.49
CA ALA A 241 10.45 8.22 -18.80
C ALA A 241 9.13 8.17 -18.01
N ALA A 242 8.07 7.64 -18.62
CA ALA A 242 6.74 7.51 -18.01
C ALA A 242 6.72 6.71 -16.69
N LEU A 243 7.69 5.81 -16.47
CA LEU A 243 7.79 5.01 -15.24
C LEU A 243 8.11 5.83 -13.99
N PHE A 244 8.57 7.07 -14.17
CA PHE A 244 9.00 7.95 -13.08
C PHE A 244 8.06 9.14 -12.86
N TYR A 245 6.95 9.21 -13.61
CA TYR A 245 5.93 10.25 -13.44
C TYR A 245 4.63 9.66 -12.87
N PRO A 246 3.82 10.47 -12.16
CA PRO A 246 2.48 10.05 -11.74
C PRO A 246 1.62 9.66 -12.95
N TRP A 247 0.76 8.65 -12.77
CA TRP A 247 -0.13 8.15 -13.81
C TRP A 247 -1.56 8.66 -13.64
N TYR A 248 -1.99 8.83 -12.40
CA TYR A 248 -3.28 9.40 -12.05
C TYR A 248 -3.16 10.24 -10.77
N GLY A 249 -4.00 11.26 -10.66
CA GLY A 249 -4.20 11.87 -9.35
C GLY A 249 -5.54 12.55 -9.22
N ALA A 250 -6.06 12.55 -8.00
CA ALA A 250 -7.15 13.42 -7.56
C ALA A 250 -6.62 14.35 -6.48
N SER A 251 -7.02 15.61 -6.57
CA SER A 251 -6.58 16.68 -5.69
C SER A 251 -7.77 17.52 -5.27
N VAL A 252 -7.71 18.05 -4.05
CA VAL A 252 -8.75 18.92 -3.50
C VAL A 252 -8.12 20.24 -3.07
N ASN A 253 -8.91 21.31 -3.12
CA ASN A 253 -8.59 22.60 -2.55
C ASN A 253 -9.79 23.09 -1.72
N ILE A 254 -9.53 23.42 -0.47
CA ILE A 254 -10.52 23.90 0.50
C ILE A 254 -10.07 25.31 0.93
N PRO A 255 -10.79 26.38 0.53
CA PRO A 255 -10.31 27.75 0.77
C PRO A 255 -10.39 28.21 2.23
N GLU A 256 -11.37 27.71 2.99
CA GLU A 256 -11.76 28.23 4.29
C GLU A 256 -12.06 27.08 5.27
N GLY A 257 -12.14 27.38 6.57
CA GLY A 257 -12.39 26.39 7.62
C GLY A 257 -11.13 25.72 8.18
N GLU A 258 -11.33 24.72 9.03
CA GLU A 258 -10.25 24.02 9.74
C GLU A 258 -9.42 23.13 8.81
N TYR A 259 -10.03 22.68 7.71
CA TYR A 259 -9.40 21.88 6.64
C TYR A 259 -8.77 22.72 5.53
N LYS A 260 -8.60 24.02 5.73
CA LYS A 260 -8.09 24.91 4.68
C LYS A 260 -6.76 24.41 4.11
N THR A 261 -6.64 24.49 2.80
CA THR A 261 -5.44 24.11 2.07
C THR A 261 -4.81 25.35 1.45
N SER A 262 -3.47 25.41 1.40
CA SER A 262 -2.76 26.48 0.71
C SER A 262 -2.88 26.42 -0.83
N GLY A 263 -3.54 25.38 -1.34
CA GLY A 263 -3.81 25.13 -2.75
C GLY A 263 -4.26 23.68 -2.96
N TYR A 264 -4.20 23.19 -4.19
CA TYR A 264 -4.51 21.80 -4.49
C TYR A 264 -3.53 20.83 -3.83
N VAL A 265 -4.07 19.93 -3.03
CA VAL A 265 -3.33 18.83 -2.38
C VAL A 265 -3.82 17.49 -2.90
N ASN A 266 -2.92 16.51 -3.07
CA ASN A 266 -3.26 15.22 -3.66
C ASN A 266 -3.87 14.26 -2.64
N VAL A 267 -5.14 13.92 -2.81
CA VAL A 267 -5.89 12.94 -1.99
C VAL A 267 -5.84 11.53 -2.56
N ILE A 268 -5.65 11.39 -3.87
CA ILE A 268 -5.40 10.09 -4.52
C ILE A 268 -4.22 10.26 -5.46
N THR A 269 -3.25 9.36 -5.38
CA THR A 269 -2.16 9.26 -6.35
C THR A 269 -2.04 7.83 -6.81
N ILE A 270 -1.83 7.65 -8.12
CA ILE A 270 -1.43 6.38 -8.69
C ILE A 270 -0.17 6.63 -9.50
N ASP A 271 0.92 6.00 -9.12
CA ASP A 271 2.19 6.09 -9.83
C ASP A 271 2.88 4.72 -9.89
N GLY A 272 3.96 4.66 -10.67
CA GLY A 272 4.65 3.40 -10.92
C GLY A 272 5.62 2.96 -9.82
N LEU A 273 6.01 3.84 -8.88
CA LEU A 273 6.99 3.54 -7.83
C LEU A 273 6.31 3.17 -6.51
N GLU A 274 5.40 4.03 -6.05
CA GLU A 274 4.70 3.89 -4.78
C GLU A 274 3.33 3.18 -4.93
N GLY A 275 2.87 3.00 -6.17
CA GLY A 275 1.62 2.31 -6.48
C GLY A 275 0.42 3.22 -6.27
N ILE A 276 -0.59 2.74 -5.54
CA ILE A 276 -1.81 3.50 -5.23
C ILE A 276 -1.68 4.06 -3.83
N GLN A 277 -1.91 5.36 -3.66
CA GLN A 277 -1.99 6.01 -2.35
C GLN A 277 -3.31 6.78 -2.24
N VAL A 278 -3.91 6.70 -1.06
CA VAL A 278 -5.09 7.44 -0.67
C VAL A 278 -4.75 8.21 0.60
N ASN A 279 -4.95 9.51 0.56
CA ASN A 279 -4.65 10.44 1.62
C ASN A 279 -5.90 11.25 1.97
N LEU A 280 -6.05 11.58 3.24
CA LEU A 280 -7.09 12.48 3.73
C LEU A 280 -6.48 13.78 4.24
N LEU A 281 -7.29 14.83 4.19
CA LEU A 281 -6.99 16.10 4.82
C LEU A 281 -7.32 16.05 6.30
N GLU A 282 -6.50 16.71 7.09
CA GLU A 282 -6.68 16.86 8.53
C GLU A 282 -6.77 18.33 8.89
N ALA A 283 -7.73 18.65 9.76
CA ALA A 283 -7.86 19.96 10.32
C ALA A 283 -6.53 20.39 10.97
N ASN A 284 -6.02 21.55 10.58
CA ASN A 284 -4.81 22.17 11.14
C ASN A 284 -3.48 21.37 11.05
N SER A 285 -3.48 20.13 10.56
CA SER A 285 -2.30 19.23 10.55
C SER A 285 -1.84 18.80 9.15
N GLY A 286 -2.64 19.05 8.10
CA GLY A 286 -2.26 18.77 6.71
C GLY A 286 -2.69 17.38 6.19
N MET A 287 -1.93 16.79 5.27
CA MET A 287 -2.28 15.52 4.62
C MET A 287 -1.78 14.30 5.41
N ILE A 288 -2.64 13.31 5.61
CA ILE A 288 -2.28 12.02 6.18
C ILE A 288 -2.62 10.88 5.22
N GLN A 289 -1.76 9.85 5.17
CA GLN A 289 -2.00 8.67 4.35
C GLN A 289 -2.93 7.70 5.08
N VAL A 290 -4.05 7.34 4.45
CA VAL A 290 -5.07 6.46 5.03
C VAL A 290 -5.23 5.14 4.29
N GLY A 291 -4.51 4.95 3.19
CA GLY A 291 -4.54 3.69 2.46
C GLY A 291 -3.47 3.65 1.38
N ALA A 292 -2.94 2.47 1.11
CA ALA A 292 -2.06 2.28 -0.02
C ALA A 292 -2.04 0.84 -0.53
N ILE A 293 -1.77 0.68 -1.82
CA ILE A 293 -1.37 -0.59 -2.42
C ILE A 293 0.08 -0.39 -2.91
N PRO A 294 1.09 -0.79 -2.11
CA PRO A 294 2.50 -0.47 -2.36
C PRO A 294 3.11 -1.41 -3.40
N VAL A 295 2.56 -1.40 -4.61
CA VAL A 295 3.04 -2.21 -5.72
C VAL A 295 3.81 -1.32 -6.71
N PRO A 296 5.13 -1.52 -6.87
CA PRO A 296 5.94 -0.75 -7.82
C PRO A 296 5.68 -1.23 -9.25
N PHE A 297 4.57 -0.79 -9.84
CA PHE A 297 4.16 -1.16 -11.21
C PHE A 297 5.24 -0.87 -12.26
N SER A 298 6.11 0.12 -12.03
CA SER A 298 7.26 0.45 -12.88
C SER A 298 8.23 -0.72 -13.05
N PHE A 299 8.39 -1.58 -12.04
CA PHE A 299 9.20 -2.79 -12.20
C PHE A 299 8.56 -3.74 -13.23
N ILE A 300 7.25 -3.96 -13.15
CA ILE A 300 6.53 -4.84 -14.08
C ILE A 300 6.61 -4.29 -15.52
N ILE A 301 6.36 -2.99 -15.70
CA ILE A 301 6.40 -2.37 -17.02
C ILE A 301 7.85 -2.32 -17.54
N GLY A 302 8.82 -1.97 -16.70
CA GLY A 302 10.25 -1.92 -17.03
C GLY A 302 10.80 -3.27 -17.48
N ALA A 303 10.56 -4.35 -16.73
CA ALA A 303 10.97 -5.69 -17.15
C ALA A 303 10.32 -6.10 -18.48
N SER A 304 9.04 -5.78 -18.66
CA SER A 304 8.37 -6.11 -19.91
C SER A 304 8.86 -5.27 -21.11
N LEU A 305 9.39 -4.06 -20.89
CA LEU A 305 10.11 -3.28 -21.91
C LEU A 305 11.46 -3.93 -22.23
N LEU A 306 12.22 -4.35 -21.21
CA LEU A 306 13.49 -5.04 -21.42
C LEU A 306 13.30 -6.35 -22.21
N PHE A 307 12.35 -7.19 -21.81
CA PHE A 307 12.05 -8.44 -22.51
C PHE A 307 11.52 -8.20 -23.91
N PHE A 308 10.81 -7.09 -24.14
CA PHE A 308 10.45 -6.67 -25.49
C PHE A 308 11.70 -6.38 -26.34
N ILE A 309 12.64 -5.57 -25.84
CA ILE A 309 13.90 -5.22 -26.54
C ILE A 309 14.71 -6.49 -26.85
N LEU A 310 14.95 -7.33 -25.85
CA LEU A 310 15.65 -8.61 -26.02
C LEU A 310 14.92 -9.53 -27.02
N GLY A 311 13.60 -9.50 -26.99
CA GLY A 311 12.74 -10.21 -27.91
C GLY A 311 12.82 -9.74 -29.37
N THR A 312 13.53 -8.64 -29.67
CA THR A 312 13.83 -8.17 -31.04
C THR A 312 15.14 -8.71 -31.60
N ILE A 313 15.88 -9.51 -30.81
CA ILE A 313 17.19 -10.01 -31.22
C ILE A 313 17.05 -11.11 -32.28
N GLY A 314 17.70 -10.89 -33.43
CA GLY A 314 17.80 -11.85 -34.52
C GLY A 314 16.48 -12.29 -35.13
N ILE A 315 15.49 -11.41 -35.22
CA ILE A 315 14.20 -11.69 -35.84
C ILE A 315 14.04 -10.93 -37.15
N ASN A 316 13.24 -11.45 -38.08
CA ASN A 316 12.90 -10.76 -39.32
C ASN A 316 11.95 -9.57 -39.12
N ASN A 317 11.82 -8.75 -40.17
CA ASN A 317 11.00 -7.54 -40.17
C ASN A 317 9.54 -7.81 -39.81
N ARG A 318 8.92 -8.84 -40.41
CA ARG A 318 7.50 -9.17 -40.15
C ARG A 318 7.25 -9.56 -38.70
N LYS A 319 8.15 -10.32 -38.08
CA LYS A 319 8.08 -10.69 -36.64
C LYS A 319 8.32 -9.47 -35.75
N ALA A 320 9.27 -8.60 -36.11
CA ALA A 320 9.53 -7.36 -35.38
C ALA A 320 8.29 -6.45 -35.40
N ALA A 321 7.69 -6.26 -36.57
CA ALA A 321 6.51 -5.43 -36.77
C ALA A 321 5.33 -5.89 -35.91
N LYS A 322 5.02 -7.20 -35.88
CA LYS A 322 4.01 -7.78 -34.99
C LYS A 322 4.33 -7.56 -33.51
N LYS A 323 5.59 -7.74 -33.11
CA LYS A 323 6.01 -7.50 -31.72
C LYS A 323 5.84 -6.04 -31.31
N TYR A 324 6.14 -5.09 -32.19
CA TYR A 324 6.01 -3.66 -31.91
C TYR A 324 4.55 -3.29 -31.68
N ALA A 325 3.68 -3.67 -32.63
CA ALA A 325 2.24 -3.42 -32.50
C ALA A 325 1.64 -4.06 -31.24
N MET A 326 1.96 -5.33 -30.98
CA MET A 326 1.46 -6.03 -29.80
C MET A 326 2.02 -5.46 -28.49
N ARG A 327 3.26 -4.93 -28.49
CA ARG A 327 3.81 -4.24 -27.33
C ARG A 327 3.09 -2.92 -27.08
N GLY A 328 2.79 -2.16 -28.13
CA GLY A 328 1.99 -0.95 -28.02
C GLY A 328 0.61 -1.22 -27.42
N VAL A 329 -0.09 -2.26 -27.90
CA VAL A 329 -1.38 -2.69 -27.30
C VAL A 329 -1.22 -3.05 -25.81
N ARG A 330 -0.17 -3.78 -25.44
CA ARG A 330 0.09 -4.14 -24.02
C ARG A 330 0.40 -2.94 -23.14
N LEU A 331 0.97 -1.86 -23.68
CA LEU A 331 1.21 -0.62 -22.92
C LEU A 331 -0.07 0.17 -22.63
N LEU A 332 -1.20 -0.15 -23.29
CA LEU A 332 -2.51 0.42 -22.94
C LEU A 332 -3.11 -0.23 -21.68
N ILE A 333 -2.69 -1.45 -21.33
CA ILE A 333 -3.28 -2.21 -20.20
C ILE A 333 -3.18 -1.44 -18.86
N PRO A 334 -2.02 -0.86 -18.45
CA PRO A 334 -1.95 -0.09 -17.22
C PRO A 334 -2.93 1.08 -17.18
N ILE A 335 -3.12 1.78 -18.30
CA ILE A 335 -4.06 2.90 -18.42
C ILE A 335 -5.50 2.41 -18.22
N LEU A 336 -5.86 1.29 -18.86
CA LEU A 336 -7.19 0.68 -18.71
C LEU A 336 -7.43 0.19 -17.27
N LEU A 337 -6.42 -0.39 -16.63
CA LEU A 337 -6.51 -0.82 -15.23
C LEU A 337 -6.67 0.36 -14.26
N ILE A 338 -6.02 1.49 -14.53
CA ILE A 338 -6.23 2.73 -13.75
C ILE A 338 -7.68 3.18 -13.90
N ILE A 339 -8.19 3.33 -15.12
CA ILE A 339 -9.58 3.76 -15.36
C ILE A 339 -10.55 2.81 -14.66
N LEU A 340 -10.31 1.50 -14.76
CA LEU A 340 -11.12 0.48 -14.11
C LEU A 340 -11.06 0.62 -12.58
N ALA A 341 -9.87 0.80 -12.00
CA ALA A 341 -9.70 1.01 -10.56
C ALA A 341 -10.45 2.25 -10.06
N ILE A 342 -10.41 3.35 -10.81
CA ILE A 342 -11.17 4.56 -10.50
C ILE A 342 -12.68 4.33 -10.58
N ILE A 343 -13.17 3.60 -11.58
CA ILE A 343 -14.59 3.22 -11.68
C ILE A 343 -15.02 2.36 -10.48
N PHE A 344 -14.12 1.52 -9.95
CA PHE A 344 -14.38 0.68 -8.78
C PHE A 344 -14.31 1.43 -7.44
N LEU A 345 -13.78 2.66 -7.39
CA LEU A 345 -13.75 3.45 -6.14
C LEU A 345 -15.14 3.61 -5.54
N LYS A 346 -16.19 3.75 -6.36
CA LYS A 346 -17.59 3.83 -5.88
C LYS A 346 -18.02 2.62 -5.04
N PHE A 347 -17.48 1.43 -5.33
CA PHE A 347 -17.80 0.21 -4.59
C PHE A 347 -17.09 0.18 -3.23
N ILE A 348 -15.87 0.73 -3.17
CA ILE A 348 -15.13 0.91 -1.91
C ILE A 348 -15.86 1.95 -1.04
N ALA A 349 -16.28 3.08 -1.61
CA ALA A 349 -17.07 4.09 -0.92
C ALA A 349 -18.38 3.53 -0.33
N TYR A 350 -19.06 2.66 -1.09
CA TYR A 350 -20.28 1.99 -0.61
C TYR A 350 -20.02 1.04 0.56
N GLN A 351 -18.91 0.28 0.56
CA GLN A 351 -18.58 -0.60 1.69
C GLN A 351 -18.08 0.14 2.94
N ALA A 352 -17.62 1.38 2.79
CA ALA A 352 -17.20 2.24 3.90
C ALA A 352 -18.38 2.93 4.63
N SER A 353 -19.63 2.71 4.20
CA SER A 353 -20.83 3.40 4.73
C SER A 353 -21.31 2.87 6.09
N GLY A 354 -20.51 3.12 7.13
CA GLY A 354 -20.86 2.88 8.53
C GLY A 354 -20.49 4.02 9.50
N MET A 355 -20.10 5.19 8.98
CA MET A 355 -19.61 6.33 9.79
C MET A 355 -20.06 7.67 9.16
N GLU A 356 -20.39 8.68 9.97
CA GLU A 356 -20.89 9.99 9.48
C GLU A 356 -19.88 10.75 8.60
N ALA A 357 -18.57 10.66 8.89
CA ALA A 357 -17.51 11.20 8.02
C ALA A 357 -17.31 10.43 6.69
N ALA A 358 -18.04 9.32 6.48
CA ALA A 358 -17.98 8.54 5.26
C ALA A 358 -18.86 9.10 4.13
N GLU A 359 -19.81 10.00 4.41
CA GLU A 359 -20.70 10.57 3.39
C GLU A 359 -19.97 11.58 2.48
N ASP A 360 -19.18 12.49 3.05
CA ASP A 360 -18.41 13.50 2.30
C ASP A 360 -17.35 12.86 1.40
N ILE A 361 -16.65 11.86 1.92
CA ILE A 361 -15.66 11.07 1.16
C ILE A 361 -16.36 10.29 0.04
N LYS A 362 -17.54 9.73 0.31
CA LYS A 362 -18.34 9.02 -0.69
C LYS A 362 -18.75 9.95 -1.83
N GLU A 363 -19.20 11.16 -1.54
CA GLU A 363 -19.59 12.13 -2.57
C GLU A 363 -18.39 12.51 -3.47
N ILE A 364 -17.22 12.75 -2.88
CA ILE A 364 -15.97 12.99 -3.63
C ILE A 364 -15.62 11.77 -4.51
N MET A 365 -15.68 10.56 -3.96
CA MET A 365 -15.35 9.33 -4.69
C MET A 365 -16.34 9.04 -5.83
N GLU A 366 -17.63 9.29 -5.62
CA GLU A 366 -18.68 9.15 -6.63
C GLU A 366 -18.49 10.15 -7.78
N SER A 367 -18.18 11.41 -7.46
CA SER A 367 -17.83 12.43 -8.45
C SER A 367 -16.66 11.99 -9.34
N ILE A 368 -15.55 11.54 -8.75
CA ILE A 368 -14.37 11.07 -9.49
C ILE A 368 -14.71 9.84 -10.34
N ALA A 369 -15.41 8.86 -9.77
CA ALA A 369 -15.76 7.60 -10.45
C ALA A 369 -16.72 7.80 -11.63
N SER A 370 -17.55 8.86 -11.61
CA SER A 370 -18.47 9.19 -12.70
C SER A 370 -17.75 9.65 -13.98
N ARG A 371 -16.59 10.30 -13.83
CA ARG A 371 -15.77 10.86 -14.92
C ARG A 371 -14.31 10.43 -14.76
N PRO A 372 -13.99 9.13 -14.91
CA PRO A 372 -12.74 8.56 -14.42
C PRO A 372 -11.48 9.09 -15.13
N ILE A 373 -11.59 9.66 -16.33
CA ILE A 373 -10.43 10.11 -17.13
C ILE A 373 -9.93 11.48 -16.67
N THR A 374 -10.83 12.44 -16.49
CA THR A 374 -10.51 13.79 -16.01
C THR A 374 -11.79 14.51 -15.58
N GLY A 375 -11.67 15.42 -14.63
CA GLY A 375 -12.77 16.28 -14.23
C GLY A 375 -12.34 17.35 -13.23
N LYS A 376 -13.20 18.35 -13.10
CA LYS A 376 -13.15 19.39 -12.08
C LYS A 376 -14.57 19.64 -11.60
N GLU A 377 -14.75 19.74 -10.30
CA GLU A 377 -16.05 19.94 -9.67
C GLU A 377 -15.88 20.72 -8.37
N MET A 378 -16.91 21.47 -8.00
CA MET A 378 -17.04 22.06 -6.68
C MET A 378 -18.17 21.34 -5.97
N LEU A 379 -17.88 20.81 -4.78
CA LEU A 379 -18.81 20.12 -3.91
C LEU A 379 -19.03 20.96 -2.66
N ILE A 380 -20.26 20.96 -2.14
CA ILE A 380 -20.60 21.62 -0.89
C ILE A 380 -20.84 20.52 0.13
N LEU A 381 -19.84 20.26 0.96
CA LEU A 381 -19.82 19.14 1.88
C LEU A 381 -20.09 19.62 3.31
N PRO A 382 -20.90 18.89 4.11
CA PRO A 382 -21.19 19.21 5.51
C PRO A 382 -19.96 19.50 6.38
N GLU A 383 -18.89 18.69 6.29
CA GLU A 383 -17.70 18.82 7.14
C GLU A 383 -16.67 19.79 6.54
N TYR A 384 -16.51 19.77 5.22
CA TYR A 384 -15.45 20.51 4.52
C TYR A 384 -15.88 21.85 3.91
N GLY A 385 -17.18 22.16 3.89
CA GLY A 385 -17.71 23.32 3.20
C GLY A 385 -17.48 23.26 1.68
N ASN A 386 -16.98 24.35 1.10
CA ASN A 386 -16.71 24.41 -0.34
C ASN A 386 -15.41 23.66 -0.69
N VAL A 387 -15.54 22.52 -1.36
CA VAL A 387 -14.41 21.69 -1.79
C VAL A 387 -14.27 21.71 -3.30
N TYR A 388 -13.14 22.19 -3.80
CA TYR A 388 -12.80 22.14 -5.22
C TYR A 388 -12.01 20.88 -5.50
N VAL A 389 -12.60 19.93 -6.23
CA VAL A 389 -11.99 18.67 -6.61
C VAL A 389 -11.48 18.76 -8.05
N ASN A 390 -10.26 18.27 -8.30
CA ASN A 390 -9.63 18.20 -9.61
C ASN A 390 -8.92 16.85 -9.78
N TRP A 391 -9.24 16.11 -10.82
CA TRP A 391 -8.68 14.79 -11.05
C TRP A 391 -8.39 14.50 -12.53
N GLY A 392 -7.53 13.52 -12.75
CA GLY A 392 -7.38 12.90 -14.06
C GLY A 392 -6.05 12.18 -14.28
N MET A 393 -5.90 11.71 -15.52
CA MET A 393 -4.66 11.12 -16.01
C MET A 393 -3.53 12.15 -15.97
N ARG A 394 -2.39 11.75 -15.43
CA ARG A 394 -1.19 12.59 -15.25
C ARG A 394 -0.16 12.32 -16.34
N GLU A 395 0.96 13.02 -16.28
CA GLU A 395 2.03 13.04 -17.28
C GLU A 395 2.51 11.63 -17.64
N GLY A 396 2.72 10.75 -16.65
CA GLY A 396 3.19 9.39 -16.90
C GLY A 396 2.18 8.55 -17.68
N ALA A 397 0.88 8.71 -17.45
CA ALA A 397 -0.12 8.00 -18.25
C ALA A 397 -0.22 8.54 -19.68
N ILE A 398 -0.07 9.86 -19.86
CA ILE A 398 -0.03 10.48 -21.20
C ILE A 398 1.20 9.99 -21.98
N LEU A 399 2.36 9.92 -21.32
CA LEU A 399 3.58 9.38 -21.92
C LEU A 399 3.44 7.88 -22.25
N LEU A 400 2.83 7.07 -21.38
CA LEU A 400 2.51 5.67 -21.69
C LEU A 400 1.58 5.53 -22.91
N LEU A 401 0.56 6.37 -23.00
CA LEU A 401 -0.37 6.40 -24.14
C LEU A 401 0.36 6.76 -25.43
N LEU A 402 1.19 7.80 -25.39
CA LEU A 402 2.00 8.22 -26.53
C LEU A 402 2.96 7.10 -26.98
N ALA A 403 3.66 6.46 -26.04
CA ALA A 403 4.52 5.33 -26.34
C ALA A 403 3.75 4.14 -26.95
N ALA A 404 2.54 3.87 -26.44
CA ALA A 404 1.67 2.83 -26.99
C ALA A 404 1.29 3.11 -28.44
N ILE A 405 0.84 4.33 -28.74
CA ILE A 405 0.47 4.78 -30.10
C ILE A 405 1.68 4.68 -31.03
N LEU A 406 2.84 5.20 -30.62
CA LEU A 406 4.07 5.15 -31.43
C LEU A 406 4.48 3.72 -31.77
N LEU A 407 4.36 2.78 -30.82
CA LEU A 407 4.67 1.36 -31.07
C LEU A 407 3.66 0.68 -32.00
N ILE A 408 2.37 1.02 -31.89
CA ILE A 408 1.33 0.54 -32.80
C ILE A 408 1.61 1.03 -34.22
N VAL A 409 1.81 2.35 -34.38
CA VAL A 409 2.12 2.98 -35.67
C VAL A 409 3.41 2.41 -36.27
N SER A 410 4.46 2.29 -35.46
CA SER A 410 5.73 1.66 -35.83
C SER A 410 5.54 0.25 -36.37
N GLY A 411 4.75 -0.58 -35.67
CA GLY A 411 4.44 -1.94 -36.11
C GLY A 411 3.63 -1.98 -37.41
N LEU A 412 2.63 -1.11 -37.56
CA LEU A 412 1.78 -1.02 -38.76
C LEU A 412 2.59 -0.58 -39.99
N ILE A 413 3.41 0.47 -39.87
CA ILE A 413 4.29 0.94 -40.94
C ILE A 413 5.17 -0.20 -41.45
N LYS A 414 5.79 -0.96 -40.53
CA LYS A 414 6.68 -2.08 -40.90
C LYS A 414 5.94 -3.29 -41.48
N LEU A 415 4.66 -3.48 -41.16
CA LEU A 415 3.82 -4.51 -41.79
C LEU A 415 3.42 -4.11 -43.22
N MET A 416 3.21 -2.82 -43.47
CA MET A 416 2.80 -2.29 -44.77
C MET A 416 3.96 -2.16 -45.77
N THR A 417 5.21 -2.15 -45.30
CA THR A 417 6.38 -2.20 -46.19
C THR A 417 6.53 -3.57 -46.83
N LYS A 418 6.41 -3.64 -48.16
CA LYS A 418 6.75 -4.84 -48.94
C LYS A 418 8.22 -5.22 -48.70
N GLU A 419 8.48 -6.50 -48.47
CA GLU A 419 9.82 -7.04 -48.64
C GLU A 419 10.15 -6.95 -50.14
N LYS A 420 11.19 -6.21 -50.51
CA LYS A 420 11.79 -6.39 -51.83
C LYS A 420 12.37 -7.80 -51.80
N GLU A 421 11.76 -8.71 -52.56
CA GLU A 421 12.30 -10.04 -52.85
C GLU A 421 13.70 -9.94 -53.46
#